data_AF-A0A6J6T5B3-F1
#
_entry.id   AF-A0A6J6T5B3-F1
#
_cell.length_a   1.000
_cell.length_b   1.000
_cell.length_c   1.000
_cell.angle_alpha   90.00
_cell.angle_beta   90.00
_cell.angle_gamma   90.00
#
_symmetry.space_group_name_H-M   'P 1'
#
loop_
_entity.id
_entity.type
_entity.pdbx_description
1 polymer ?
#
loop_
_entity_poly.entity_id
_entity_poly.type
_entity_poly.pdbx_seq_one_letter_code
_entity_poly.pdbx_strand_id
1 'polypeptide(L)' 'MIGRLTGFGVEPRHLRAFRVVADRDSGLLQQIANPYARPRDPDGQALADETIRELASLFVQLHATLLRAELVRGSKA' A
#
# COMPACT_ATOMS: atom_id res chain seq x y z
N MET A 1 6.71 15.61 0.03
CA MET A 1 6.95 14.50 1.00
C MET A 1 8.40 14.06 1.01
N ILE A 2 8.93 13.55 -0.11
CA ILE A 2 10.31 13.02 -0.20
C ILE A 2 11.35 14.06 0.24
N GLY A 3 11.21 15.33 -0.16
CA GLY A 3 12.11 16.40 0.30
C GLY A 3 12.12 16.69 1.81
N ARG A 4 11.09 16.25 2.56
CA ARG A 4 11.14 16.29 4.04
C ARG A 4 11.95 15.13 4.59
N LEU A 5 11.83 13.94 3.97
CA LEU A 5 12.58 12.75 4.36
C LEU A 5 14.09 12.92 4.13
N THR A 6 14.49 13.63 3.07
CA THR A 6 15.91 13.95 2.82
C THR A 6 16.53 14.82 3.93
N GLY A 7 15.74 15.68 4.58
CA GLY A 7 16.19 16.45 5.75
C GLY A 7 16.56 15.58 6.96
N PHE A 8 16.08 14.33 6.99
CA PHE A 8 16.44 13.32 8.00
C PHE A 8 17.48 12.30 7.47
N GLY A 9 18.14 12.57 6.34
CA GLY A 9 19.13 11.66 5.73
C GLY A 9 18.54 10.50 4.94
N VAL A 10 17.22 10.47 4.72
CA VAL A 10 16.58 9.42 3.91
C VAL A 10 16.75 9.72 2.42
N GLU A 11 17.70 9.04 1.79
CA GLU A 11 17.93 9.09 0.35
C GLU A 11 17.01 8.18 -0.49
N PRO A 12 16.87 8.43 -1.80
CA PRO A 12 16.07 7.60 -2.70
C PRO A 12 16.41 6.10 -2.69
N ARG A 13 17.68 5.74 -2.42
CA ARG A 13 18.09 4.33 -2.31
C ARG A 13 17.38 3.60 -1.17
N HIS A 14 17.08 4.29 -0.07
CA HIS A 14 16.33 3.75 1.07
C HIS A 14 14.84 3.56 0.74
N LEU A 15 14.33 4.31 -0.24
CA LEU A 15 12.93 4.22 -0.68
C LEU A 15 12.67 3.04 -1.64
N ARG A 16 13.73 2.37 -2.14
CA ARG A 16 13.58 1.24 -3.07
C ARG A 16 12.79 0.08 -2.45
N ALA A 17 12.99 -0.21 -1.17
CA ALA A 17 12.24 -1.26 -0.48
C ALA A 17 10.74 -0.92 -0.41
N PHE A 18 10.40 0.34 -0.13
CA PHE A 18 9.01 0.81 -0.12
C PHE A 18 8.36 0.72 -1.51
N ARG A 19 9.12 1.00 -2.58
CA ARG A 19 8.65 0.81 -3.95
C ARG A 19 8.32 -0.66 -4.23
N VAL A 20 9.20 -1.58 -3.86
CA VAL A 20 8.98 -3.02 -4.07
C VAL A 20 7.74 -3.51 -3.33
N VAL A 21 7.52 -3.03 -2.10
CA VAL A 21 6.30 -3.36 -1.33
C VAL A 21 5.06 -2.80 -2.04
N ALA A 22 5.07 -1.53 -2.44
CA ALA A 22 3.95 -0.91 -3.13
C ALA A 22 3.59 -1.60 -4.45
N ASP A 23 4.60 -2.04 -5.23
CA ASP A 23 4.37 -2.77 -6.48
C ASP A 23 3.71 -4.14 -6.21
N ARG A 24 4.13 -4.84 -5.14
CA ARG A 24 3.54 -6.12 -4.70
C ARG A 24 2.11 -5.94 -4.20
N ASP A 25 1.87 -4.93 -3.36
CA ASP A 25 0.54 -4.62 -2.84
C ASP A 25 -0.41 -4.30 -3.99
N SER A 26 0.00 -3.42 -4.93
CA SER A 26 -0.79 -3.09 -6.10
C SER A 26 -1.17 -4.34 -6.90
N GLY A 27 -0.22 -5.26 -7.13
CA GLY A 27 -0.50 -6.52 -7.83
C GLY A 27 -1.51 -7.39 -7.09
N LEU A 28 -1.39 -7.50 -5.76
CA LEU A 28 -2.31 -8.26 -4.93
C LEU A 28 -3.72 -7.64 -4.94
N LEU A 29 -3.83 -6.32 -4.79
CA LEU A 29 -5.13 -5.65 -4.78
C LEU A 29 -5.86 -5.84 -6.12
N GLN A 30 -5.13 -5.74 -7.24
CA GLN A 30 -5.68 -6.02 -8.56
C GLN A 30 -6.17 -7.46 -8.70
N GLN A 31 -5.40 -8.44 -8.19
CA GLN A 31 -5.82 -9.85 -8.19
C GLN A 31 -7.09 -10.09 -7.35
N ILE A 32 -7.20 -9.44 -6.18
CA ILE A 32 -8.38 -9.52 -5.32
C ILE A 32 -9.60 -8.87 -5.99
N ALA A 33 -9.41 -7.76 -6.69
CA ALA A 33 -10.50 -7.02 -7.32
C ALA A 33 -10.96 -7.60 -8.66
N ASN A 34 -10.12 -8.41 -9.31
CA ASN A 34 -10.38 -9.00 -10.63
C ASN A 34 -11.74 -9.71 -10.78
N PRO A 35 -12.26 -10.46 -9.79
CA PRO A 35 -13.58 -11.11 -9.89
C PRO A 35 -14.76 -10.14 -10.00
N TYR A 36 -14.61 -8.89 -9.53
CA TYR A 36 -15.67 -7.87 -9.62
C TYR A 36 -15.71 -7.20 -11.00
N ALA A 37 -14.57 -7.17 -11.70
CA ALA A 37 -14.44 -6.59 -13.03
C ALA A 37 -15.02 -7.52 -14.10
N ARG A 38 -16.32 -7.41 -14.36
CA ARG A 38 -16.97 -8.14 -15.47
C ARG A 38 -16.60 -7.49 -16.82
N PRO A 39 -16.16 -8.27 -17.83
CA PRO A 39 -15.92 -7.73 -19.17
C PRO A 39 -17.21 -7.15 -19.76
N ARG A 40 -17.15 -5.90 -20.24
CA ARG A 40 -18.26 -5.13 -20.87
C ARG A 40 -19.36 -4.62 -19.94
N ASP A 41 -19.15 -4.67 -18.62
CA ASP A 41 -20.08 -4.15 -17.62
C ASP A 41 -19.44 -2.94 -16.90
N PRO A 42 -19.87 -1.69 -17.20
CA PRO A 42 -19.37 -0.50 -16.55
C PRO A 42 -19.55 -0.52 -15.02
N ASP A 43 -20.64 -1.12 -14.53
CA ASP A 43 -20.92 -1.20 -13.09
C ASP A 43 -19.96 -2.19 -12.41
N GLY A 44 -19.63 -3.29 -13.09
CA GLY A 44 -18.60 -4.23 -12.64
C GLY A 44 -17.21 -3.61 -12.56
N GLN A 45 -16.84 -2.76 -13.53
CA GLN A 45 -15.57 -2.02 -13.48
C GLN A 45 -15.56 -1.00 -12.33
N ALA A 46 -16.66 -0.24 -12.15
CA ALA A 46 -16.78 0.72 -11.05
C ALA A 46 -16.63 0.03 -9.67
N LEU A 47 -17.24 -1.15 -9.50
CA LEU A 47 -17.13 -1.94 -8.28
C LEU A 47 -15.69 -2.43 -8.02
N ALA A 48 -14.98 -2.86 -9.06
CA ALA A 48 -13.58 -3.26 -8.93
C ALA A 48 -12.69 -2.09 -8.49
N ASP A 49 -12.88 -0.90 -9.08
CA ASP A 49 -12.15 0.30 -8.73
C ASP A 49 -12.47 0.81 -7.31
N GLU A 50 -13.73 0.73 -6.89
CA GLU A 50 -14.13 0.99 -5.50
C GLU A 50 -13.45 0.03 -4.53
N THR A 51 -13.49 -1.27 -4.83
CA THR A 51 -12.83 -2.32 -4.03
C THR A 51 -11.33 -2.04 -3.89
N ILE A 52 -10.65 -1.68 -4.98
CA ILE A 52 -9.21 -1.34 -4.94
C ILE A 52 -8.95 -0.14 -4.02
N ARG A 53 -9.79 0.91 -4.09
CA ARG A 53 -9.63 2.11 -3.25
C ARG A 53 -9.79 1.78 -1.76
N GLU A 54 -10.79 0.98 -1.41
CA GLU A 54 -11.01 0.56 -0.03
C GLU A 54 -9.86 -0.30 0.49
N LEU A 55 -9.45 -1.31 -0.27
CA LEU A 55 -8.34 -2.18 0.10
C LEU A 55 -7.03 -1.40 0.25
N ALA A 56 -6.76 -0.45 -0.65
CA ALA A 56 -5.56 0.39 -0.57
C ALA A 56 -5.53 1.22 0.73
N SER A 57 -6.66 1.81 1.12
CA SER A 57 -6.79 2.53 2.40
C SER A 57 -6.49 1.62 3.60
N LEU A 58 -7.06 0.42 3.62
CA LEU A 58 -6.84 -0.56 4.68
C LEU A 58 -5.37 -1.02 4.74
N PHE A 59 -4.72 -1.24 3.60
CA PHE A 59 -3.32 -1.62 3.54
C PHE A 59 -2.40 -0.52 4.07
N VAL A 60 -2.69 0.76 3.76
CA VAL A 60 -1.94 1.89 4.33
C VAL A 60 -2.08 1.93 5.86
N GLN A 61 -3.30 1.70 6.37
CA GLN A 61 -3.55 1.63 7.82
C GLN A 61 -2.84 0.44 8.48
N LEU A 62 -2.83 -0.72 7.81
CA LEU A 62 -2.11 -1.91 8.26
C LEU A 62 -0.60 -1.65 8.34
N HIS A 63 0.02 -1.10 7.28
CA HIS A 63 1.45 -0.76 7.28
C HIS A 63 1.83 0.19 8.42
N ALA A 64 1.04 1.24 8.63
CA ALA A 64 1.29 2.18 9.72
C ALA A 64 1.19 1.49 11.10
N THR A 65 0.24 0.57 11.26
CA THR A 65 0.03 -0.17 12.51
C THR A 65 1.16 -1.16 12.78
N LEU A 66 1.58 -1.92 11.76
CA LEU A 66 2.72 -2.83 11.87
C LEU A 66 4.01 -2.09 12.19
N LEU A 67 4.29 -0.97 11.52
CA LEU A 67 5.46 -0.14 11.81
C LEU A 67 5.47 0.35 13.26
N ARG A 68 4.35 0.89 13.76
CA ARG A 68 4.23 1.31 15.16
C ARG A 68 4.46 0.15 16.12
N ALA A 69 3.90 -1.02 15.82
CA ALA A 69 4.08 -2.21 16.66
C ALA A 69 5.55 -2.66 16.73
N GLU A 70 6.28 -2.63 15.61
CA GLU A 70 7.71 -2.96 15.60
C GLU A 70 8.56 -1.94 16.35
N LEU A 71 8.26 -0.64 16.23
CA LEU A 71 8.98 0.39 16.99
C LEU A 71 8.79 0.22 18.50
N VAL A 72 7.58 -0.15 18.94
CA VAL A 72 7.31 -0.46 20.36
C VAL A 72 8.03 -1.72 20.81
N ARG A 73 8.10 -2.76 19.96
CA ARG A 73 8.85 -3.99 20.25
C ARG A 73 10.35 -3.74 20.35
N GLY A 74 10.92 -3.05 19.36
CA GLY A 74 12.35 -2.75 19.29
C GLY A 74 12.83 -1.80 20.39
N SER A 75 11.95 -0.95 20.93
CA SER A 75 12.26 -0.08 22.08
C SER A 75 12.33 -0.83 23.42
N LYS A 76 11.88 -2.09 23.48
CA LYS A 76 11.92 -2.93 24.71
C LYS A 76 13.13 -3.86 24.77
N ALA A 77 13.98 -3.85 23.75
CA ALA A 77 15.27 -4.56 23.72
C ALA A 77 16.40 -3.58 24.10
#